data_AF-A0A9W7EZV9-F1
#
_entry.id   AF-A0A9W7EZV9-F1
#
_cell.length_a   1.000
_cell.length_b   1.000
_cell.length_c   1.000
_cell.angle_alpha   90.00
_cell.angle_beta   90.00
_cell.angle_gamma   90.00
#
_symmetry.space_group_name_H-M   'P 1'
#
loop_
_entity.id
_entity.type
_entity.pdbx_description
1 polymer ?
#
loop_
_entity_poly.entity_id
_entity_poly.type
_entity_poly.pdbx_seq_one_letter_code
_entity_poly.pdbx_strand_id
1 'polypeptide(L)' 'MAQLNRANLKNAIVKEAYVGGTTLFEGIKSIEGADFSDTYLRADQKKLLCAHPTAKGTNPTTGVDTRESLMC' A
#
# COMPACT_ATOMS: atom_id res chain seq x y z
N MET A 1 1.51 9.25 -15.69
CA MET A 1 2.23 8.15 -15.00
C MET A 1 2.62 8.64 -13.61
N ALA A 2 2.18 7.96 -12.55
CA ALA A 2 2.61 8.25 -11.18
C ALA A 2 3.74 7.29 -10.77
N GLN A 3 4.80 7.83 -10.17
CA GLN A 3 5.92 7.05 -9.63
C GLN A 3 6.01 7.31 -8.13
N LEU A 4 5.94 6.24 -7.34
CA LEU A 4 6.02 6.30 -5.88
C LEU A 4 7.39 5.81 -5.37
N ASN A 5 8.40 5.93 -6.22
CA ASN A 5 9.78 5.66 -5.85
C ASN A 5 10.19 6.59 -4.69
N ARG A 6 10.77 6.00 -3.64
CA ARG A 6 11.17 6.67 -2.40
C ARG A 6 10.01 7.27 -1.59
N ALA A 7 8.76 7.09 -2.01
CA ALA A 7 7.60 7.56 -1.26
C ALA A 7 7.53 6.87 0.10
N ASN A 8 7.16 7.64 1.13
CA ASN A 8 6.92 7.11 2.46
C ASN A 8 5.43 7.24 2.75
N LEU A 9 4.73 6.11 2.74
CA LEU A 9 3.30 6.00 3.03
C LEU A 9 3.05 5.47 4.45
N LYS A 10 4.00 5.65 5.37
CA LYS A 10 3.81 5.25 6.77
C LYS A 10 2.53 5.89 7.34
N ASN A 11 1.64 5.06 7.87
CA ASN A 11 0.32 5.43 8.41
C ASN A 11 -0.63 6.10 7.40
N ALA A 12 -0.36 6.03 6.10
CA ALA A 12 -1.23 6.61 5.09
C ALA A 12 -2.57 5.87 5.04
N ILE A 13 -3.65 6.62 4.86
CA ILE A 13 -4.99 6.07 4.61
C ILE A 13 -5.20 6.14 3.09
N VAL A 14 -5.09 4.99 2.44
CA VAL A 14 -5.27 4.80 1.00
C VAL A 14 -6.50 3.90 0.82
N LYS A 15 -7.63 4.32 1.37
CA LYS A 15 -8.90 3.58 1.29
C LYS A 15 -9.69 3.96 0.06
N GLU A 16 -10.46 3.01 -0.47
CA GLU A 16 -11.43 3.23 -1.56
C GLU A 16 -10.80 3.89 -2.81
N ALA A 17 -9.50 3.69 -3.01
CA ALA A 17 -8.76 4.30 -4.09
C ALA A 17 -8.75 3.40 -5.33
N TYR A 18 -8.62 4.01 -6.51
CA TYR A 18 -8.36 3.28 -7.76
C TYR A 18 -6.92 3.49 -8.21
N VAL A 19 -6.05 2.52 -7.92
CA VAL A 19 -4.62 2.58 -8.26
C VAL A 19 -4.29 1.57 -9.35
N GLY A 20 -4.64 1.92 -10.60
CA GLY A 20 -4.39 1.10 -11.79
C GLY A 20 -3.33 1.68 -12.73
N GLY A 21 -3.49 1.36 -14.03
CA GLY A 21 -2.75 2.02 -15.12
C GLY A 21 -1.24 1.77 -15.08
N THR A 22 -0.44 2.82 -15.25
CA THR A 22 1.04 2.75 -15.26
C THR A 22 1.65 3.22 -13.93
N THR A 23 0.92 3.12 -12.82
CA THR A 23 1.44 3.52 -11.49
C THR A 23 2.47 2.51 -10.99
N LEU A 24 3.65 3.00 -10.59
CA LEU A 24 4.77 2.19 -10.13
C LEU A 24 5.02 2.36 -8.63
N PHE A 25 5.14 1.23 -7.94
CA PHE A 25 5.52 1.14 -6.53
C PHE A 25 6.98 0.68 -6.33
N GLU A 26 7.70 0.40 -7.41
CA GLU A 26 9.10 0.01 -7.33
C GLU A 26 9.95 1.10 -6.65
N GLY A 27 10.74 0.69 -5.66
CA GLY A 27 11.53 1.61 -4.84
C GLY A 27 10.75 2.40 -3.80
N ILE A 28 9.48 2.07 -3.52
CA ILE A 28 8.73 2.66 -2.39
C ILE A 28 9.52 2.48 -1.09
N LYS A 29 9.55 3.51 -0.24
CA LYS A 29 10.38 3.51 0.98
C LYS A 29 9.67 2.82 2.13
N SER A 30 8.38 3.08 2.34
CA SER A 30 7.62 2.45 3.41
C SER A 30 6.13 2.45 3.16
N ILE A 31 5.46 1.39 3.62
CA ILE A 31 4.01 1.26 3.74
C ILE A 31 3.58 0.79 5.14
N GLU A 32 4.46 0.95 6.15
CA GLU A 32 4.17 0.52 7.53
C GLU A 32 2.93 1.23 8.08
N GLY A 33 1.94 0.46 8.54
CA GLY A 33 0.68 1.00 9.04
C GLY A 33 -0.20 1.64 7.96
N ALA A 34 0.06 1.43 6.67
CA ALA A 34 -0.80 1.95 5.61
C ALA A 34 -2.09 1.14 5.50
N ASP A 35 -3.21 1.81 5.29
CA ASP A 35 -4.52 1.18 5.11
C ASP A 35 -4.91 1.21 3.63
N PHE A 36 -4.97 0.04 2.99
CA PHE A 36 -5.37 -0.14 1.60
C PHE A 36 -6.79 -0.72 1.45
N SER A 37 -7.64 -0.62 2.47
CA SER A 37 -8.98 -1.22 2.46
C SER A 37 -9.78 -0.72 1.25
N ASP A 38 -10.40 -1.64 0.53
CA ASP A 38 -11.21 -1.39 -0.66
C ASP A 38 -10.48 -0.66 -1.80
N THR A 39 -9.14 -0.67 -1.78
CA THR A 39 -8.33 -0.09 -2.86
C THR A 39 -8.08 -1.08 -3.98
N TYR A 40 -8.42 -0.65 -5.20
CA TYR A 40 -8.09 -1.40 -6.40
C TYR A 40 -6.59 -1.29 -6.69
N LEU A 41 -5.93 -2.45 -6.72
CA LEU A 41 -4.55 -2.65 -7.15
C LEU A 41 -4.51 -3.73 -8.23
N ARG A 42 -3.63 -3.59 -9.22
CA ARG A 42 -3.30 -4.71 -10.10
C ARG A 42 -2.61 -5.81 -9.31
N ALA A 43 -2.70 -7.04 -9.82
CA ALA A 43 -2.10 -8.22 -9.19
C ALA A 43 -0.58 -8.07 -8.96
N ASP A 44 0.14 -7.46 -9.90
CA ASP A 44 1.58 -7.21 -9.79
C ASP A 44 1.92 -6.18 -8.70
N GLN A 45 1.14 -5.11 -8.61
CA GLN A 45 1.32 -4.07 -7.58
C GLN A 45 1.03 -4.64 -6.20
N LYS A 46 -0.09 -5.36 -6.05
CA LYS A 46 -0.47 -6.04 -4.81
C LYS A 46 0.62 -7.01 -4.36
N LYS A 47 1.12 -7.84 -5.27
CA LYS A 47 2.22 -8.80 -4.98
C LYS A 47 3.48 -8.09 -4.51
N LEU A 48 3.88 -6.99 -5.17
CA LEU A 48 5.04 -6.19 -4.78
C LEU A 48 4.86 -5.59 -3.38
N LEU A 49 3.70 -4.98 -3.11
CA LEU A 49 3.39 -4.39 -1.81
C LEU A 49 3.35 -5.46 -0.70
N CYS A 50 2.72 -6.61 -0.93
CA CYS A 50 2.67 -7.73 0.02
C CYS A 50 4.04 -8.32 0.34
N ALA A 51 4.98 -8.29 -0.61
CA ALA A 51 6.35 -8.74 -0.41
C ALA A 51 7.27 -7.68 0.22
N HIS A 52 6.80 -6.43 0.35
CA HIS A 52 7.62 -5.34 0.86
C HIS A 52 7.91 -5.54 2.36
N PRO A 53 9.16 -5.32 2.84
CA PRO A 53 9.54 -5.60 4.24
C PRO A 53 8.83 -4.74 5.28
N THR A 54 8.20 -3.64 4.85
CA THR A 54 7.41 -2.75 5.72
C THR A 54 5.90 -2.95 5.57
N ALA A 55 5.44 -3.98 4.85
CA ALA A 55 4.04 -4.40 4.83
C ALA A 55 3.65 -5.03 6.17
N LYS A 56 3.53 -4.21 7.21
CA LYS A 56 3.29 -4.62 8.60
C LYS A 56 2.68 -3.47 9.41
N GLY A 57 2.07 -3.85 10.52
CA GLY A 57 1.56 -2.91 11.50
C GLY A 57 0.15 -2.43 11.17
N THR A 58 -0.45 -1.81 12.18
CA THR A 58 -1.83 -1.36 12.17
C THR A 58 -1.88 0.15 11.99
N ASN A 59 -2.76 0.63 11.11
CA ASN A 59 -2.96 2.07 10.95
C ASN A 59 -3.51 2.67 12.27
N PRO A 60 -2.89 3.71 12.85
CA PRO A 60 -3.31 4.24 14.14
C PRO A 60 -4.65 4.99 14.10
N THR A 61 -5.12 5.39 12.92
CA THR A 61 -6.38 6.13 12.75
C THR A 61 -7.55 5.20 12.44
N THR A 62 -7.34 4.17 11.60
CA THR A 62 -8.41 3.26 11.19
C THR A 62 -8.45 1.95 11.96
N GLY A 63 -7.35 1.57 12.62
CA GLY A 63 -7.24 0.31 13.34
C GLY A 63 -7.07 -0.93 12.45
N VAL A 64 -6.91 -0.76 11.13
CA VAL A 64 -6.78 -1.87 10.18
C VAL A 64 -5.31 -2.27 10.00
N ASP A 65 -5.02 -3.57 9.98
CA ASP A 65 -3.69 -4.09 9.67
C ASP A 65 -3.32 -3.88 8.19
N THR A 66 -2.05 -3.52 7.93
CA THR A 66 -1.56 -3.21 6.58
C THR A 66 -1.70 -4.41 5.64
N ARG A 67 -1.36 -5.62 6.09
CA ARG A 67 -1.42 -6.83 5.24
C ARG A 67 -2.85 -7.31 5.05
N GLU A 68 -3.66 -7.19 6.10
CA GLU A 68 -5.10 -7.49 6.03
C GLU A 68 -5.80 -6.58 5.01
N SER A 69 -5.57 -5.26 5.08
CA SER A 69 -6.13 -4.29 4.13
C SER A 69 -5.65 -4.53 2.68
N LEU A 70 -4.41 -5.01 2.53
CA LEU A 70 -3.86 -5.42 1.25
C LEU A 70 -4.36 -6.79 0.81
N MET A 71 -5.09 -7.56 1.63
CA MET A 71 -5.47 -8.95 1.34
C MET A 71 -4.30 -9.79 0.82
N CYS A 72 -3.17 -9.68 1.51
CA CYS A 72 -2.08 -10.64 1.44
C CYS A 72 -2.47 -11.92 2.21
#